data_AF-A0A8D8M9P4-F1
#
_entry.id   AF-A0A8D8M9P4-F1
#
_cell.length_a   1.000
_cell.length_b   1.000
_cell.length_c   1.000
_cell.angle_alpha   90.00
_cell.angle_beta   90.00
_cell.angle_gamma   90.00
#
_symmetry.space_group_name_H-M   'P 1'
#
loop_
_entity.id
_entity.type
_entity.pdbx_description
1 polymer ?
#
loop_
_entity_poly.entity_id
_entity_poly.type
_entity_poly.pdbx_seq_one_letter_code
_entity_poly.pdbx_strand_id
1 'polypeptide(L)'
;MCLKEFQELGRSLVGSPVFVAKITEIILSLLSIVWIVGSLYPSYHSIFYSEIVYATWYGFLFINIFSLVGYFLSEPLSKKLAVVISLIGAIFHLISAFILIDTWSDIGYRRHLASAVFTVINFVMFVLDTAFFWKYGGNYSM
;
A
#
# COMPACT_ATOMS: atom_id res chain seq x y z
N MET A 1 -7.89 -29.46 -4.97
CA MET A 1 -7.68 -28.45 -6.01
C MET A 1 -6.63 -28.95 -6.98
N CYS A 2 -6.98 -29.12 -8.24
CA CYS A 2 -6.10 -29.65 -9.29
C CYS A 2 -5.13 -28.56 -9.79
N LEU A 3 -3.92 -28.92 -10.22
CA LEU A 3 -2.91 -27.96 -10.73
C LEU A 3 -3.47 -27.03 -11.84
N LYS A 4 -4.39 -27.55 -12.66
CA LYS A 4 -5.06 -26.79 -13.72
C LYS A 4 -5.98 -25.68 -13.17
N GLU A 5 -6.72 -25.95 -12.09
CA GLU A 5 -7.59 -24.95 -11.45
C GLU A 5 -6.78 -23.81 -10.86
N PHE A 6 -5.62 -24.11 -10.27
CA PHE A 6 -4.70 -23.09 -9.75
C PHE A 6 -4.12 -22.20 -10.88
N GLN A 7 -3.80 -22.79 -12.03
CA GLN A 7 -3.30 -22.05 -13.20
C GLN A 7 -4.37 -21.16 -13.86
N GLU A 8 -5.63 -21.59 -13.87
CA GLU A 8 -6.76 -20.79 -14.36
C GLU A 8 -7.10 -19.65 -13.40
N LEU A 9 -7.11 -19.93 -12.09
CA LEU A 9 -7.28 -18.91 -11.06
C LEU A 9 -6.19 -17.84 -11.16
N GLY A 10 -4.92 -18.24 -11.28
CA GLY A 10 -3.80 -17.31 -11.43
C GLY A 10 -3.94 -16.38 -12.65
N ARG A 11 -4.37 -16.91 -13.80
CA ARG A 11 -4.59 -16.10 -15.02
C ARG A 11 -5.75 -15.12 -14.86
N SER A 12 -6.83 -15.53 -14.20
CA SER A 12 -7.96 -14.66 -13.90
C SER A 12 -7.57 -13.52 -12.93
N LEU A 13 -6.79 -13.84 -11.90
CA LEU A 13 -6.33 -12.88 -10.89
C LEU A 13 -5.40 -11.81 -11.48
N VAL A 14 -4.44 -12.17 -12.34
CA VAL A 14 -3.50 -11.19 -12.94
C VAL A 14 -4.23 -10.18 -13.83
N GLY A 15 -5.38 -10.55 -14.42
CA GLY A 15 -6.23 -9.64 -15.18
C GLY A 15 -7.10 -8.71 -14.33
N SER A 16 -7.18 -8.93 -13.00
CA SER A 16 -8.00 -8.13 -12.10
C SER A 16 -7.31 -6.79 -11.80
N PRO A 17 -7.96 -5.64 -12.06
CA PRO A 17 -7.40 -4.33 -11.73
C PRO A 17 -7.12 -4.18 -10.23
N VAL A 18 -7.92 -4.84 -9.38
CA VAL A 18 -7.76 -4.82 -7.92
C VAL A 18 -6.51 -5.57 -7.49
N PHE A 19 -6.25 -6.74 -8.11
CA PHE A 19 -5.05 -7.53 -7.82
C PHE A 19 -3.78 -6.78 -8.24
N VAL A 20 -3.80 -6.18 -9.45
CA VAL A 20 -2.68 -5.37 -9.96
C VAL A 20 -2.43 -4.14 -9.07
N ALA A 21 -3.49 -3.48 -8.61
CA ALA A 21 -3.38 -2.36 -7.67
C ALA A 21 -2.66 -2.79 -6.37
N LYS A 22 -3.05 -3.92 -5.76
CA LYS A 22 -2.41 -4.43 -4.54
C LYS A 22 -0.93 -4.75 -4.73
N ILE A 23 -0.56 -5.41 -5.83
CA ILE A 23 0.84 -5.68 -6.15
C ILE A 23 1.63 -4.37 -6.30
N THR A 24 1.05 -3.39 -6.98
CA THR A 24 1.66 -2.07 -7.20
C THR A 24 1.87 -1.33 -5.87
N GLU A 25 0.86 -1.31 -4.99
CA GLU A 25 0.96 -0.72 -3.65
C GLU A 25 2.06 -1.38 -2.82
N ILE A 26 2.21 -2.71 -2.88
CA ILE A 26 3.29 -3.42 -2.17
C ILE A 26 4.66 -3.01 -2.69
N ILE A 27 4.86 -3.00 -4.01
CA ILE A 27 6.14 -2.63 -4.62
C ILE A 27 6.51 -1.19 -4.23
N LEU A 28 5.58 -0.25 -4.35
CA LEU A 28 5.79 1.14 -3.98
C LEU A 28 6.05 1.32 -2.47
N SER A 29 5.40 0.52 -1.62
CA SER A 29 5.64 0.52 -0.17
C SER A 29 7.06 0.06 0.14
N LEU A 30 7.51 -1.03 -0.49
CA LEU A 30 8.88 -1.52 -0.35
C LEU A 30 9.91 -0.48 -0.84
N LEU A 31 9.65 0.18 -1.97
CA LEU A 31 10.52 1.26 -2.44
C LEU A 31 10.58 2.42 -1.43
N SER A 32 9.43 2.86 -0.91
CA SER A 32 9.36 3.91 0.11
C SER A 32 10.21 3.57 1.35
N ILE A 33 10.10 2.33 1.81
CA ILE A 33 10.85 1.81 2.96
C ILE A 33 12.36 1.74 2.64
N VAL A 34 12.75 1.14 1.52
CA VAL A 34 14.17 0.91 1.16
C VAL A 34 14.98 2.21 1.12
N TRP A 35 14.39 3.32 0.64
CA TRP A 35 15.10 4.61 0.62
C TRP A 35 15.48 5.12 2.01
N ILE A 36 14.70 4.75 3.03
CA ILE A 36 14.87 5.18 4.42
C ILE A 36 15.54 4.10 5.29
N VAL A 37 15.51 2.83 4.88
CA VAL A 37 16.28 1.72 5.49
C VAL A 37 17.77 2.03 5.32
N GLY A 38 18.35 2.65 6.35
CA GLY A 38 19.71 3.18 6.36
C GLY A 38 19.82 4.56 6.99
N SER A 39 18.70 5.28 7.18
CA SER A 39 18.58 6.40 8.10
C SER A 39 17.83 5.93 9.35
N LEU A 40 18.35 6.25 10.53
CA LEU A 40 17.76 5.76 11.79
C LEU A 40 16.37 6.39 12.08
N TYR A 41 15.99 7.49 11.41
CA TYR A 41 14.74 8.22 11.71
C TYR A 41 14.08 8.85 10.45
N PRO A 42 12.84 8.47 10.10
CA PRO A 42 12.04 9.08 9.03
C PRO A 42 11.65 10.52 9.32
N SER A 43 11.59 10.91 10.60
CA SER A 43 11.42 12.28 11.04
C SER A 43 12.46 12.62 12.11
N TYR A 44 13.10 13.78 12.00
CA TYR A 44 14.08 14.25 13.00
C TYR A 44 13.43 15.13 14.09
N HIS A 45 12.18 15.56 13.90
CA HIS A 45 11.46 16.41 14.84
C HIS A 45 10.94 15.66 16.07
N SER A 46 10.41 14.45 15.86
CA SER A 46 9.75 13.70 16.91
C SER A 46 9.73 12.20 16.60
N ILE A 47 9.88 11.40 17.65
CA ILE A 47 9.71 9.95 17.61
C ILE A 47 8.29 9.60 17.16
N PHE A 48 7.29 10.34 17.64
CA PHE A 48 5.88 10.11 17.30
C PHE A 48 5.62 10.20 15.78
N TYR A 49 6.21 11.20 15.09
CA TYR A 49 6.04 11.32 13.64
C TYR A 49 6.76 10.20 12.88
N SER A 50 7.92 9.76 13.38
CA SER A 50 8.59 8.58 12.84
C SER A 50 7.73 7.31 12.99
N GLU A 51 7.06 7.16 14.14
CA GLU A 51 6.14 6.04 14.40
C GLU A 51 4.92 6.07 13.47
N ILE A 52 4.36 7.25 13.16
CA ILE A 52 3.26 7.37 12.18
C ILE A 52 3.71 6.89 10.80
N VAL A 53 4.89 7.32 10.34
CA VAL A 53 5.43 6.91 9.03
C VAL A 53 5.68 5.41 8.99
N TYR A 54 6.30 4.85 10.04
CA TYR A 54 6.54 3.41 10.13
C TYR A 54 5.26 2.60 10.24
N ALA A 55 4.30 3.01 11.06
CA ALA A 55 3.00 2.35 11.17
C ALA A 55 2.25 2.37 9.85
N THR A 56 2.35 3.47 9.10
CA THR A 56 1.79 3.57 7.75
C THR A 56 2.46 2.57 6.82
N TRP A 57 3.78 2.63 6.65
CA TRP A 57 4.47 1.74 5.70
C TRP A 57 4.34 0.28 6.05
N TYR A 58 4.71 -0.12 7.27
CA TYR A 58 4.71 -1.53 7.66
C TYR A 58 3.29 -2.06 7.88
N GLY A 59 2.40 -1.25 8.44
CA GLY A 59 1.01 -1.63 8.66
C GLY A 59 0.30 -1.88 7.34
N PHE A 60 0.36 -0.94 6.39
CA PHE A 60 -0.30 -1.13 5.09
C PHE A 60 0.40 -2.11 4.17
N LEU A 61 1.73 -2.26 4.25
CA LEU A 61 2.45 -3.36 3.60
C LEU A 61 1.92 -4.71 4.08
N PHE A 62 1.82 -4.89 5.39
CA PHE A 62 1.28 -6.12 5.99
C PHE A 62 -0.16 -6.37 5.56
N ILE A 63 -1.04 -5.36 5.65
CA ILE A 63 -2.44 -5.49 5.25
C ILE A 63 -2.57 -5.85 3.77
N ASN A 64 -1.78 -5.26 2.88
CA ASN A 64 -1.82 -5.58 1.45
C ASN A 64 -1.32 -6.99 1.15
N ILE A 65 -0.28 -7.46 1.84
CA ILE A 65 0.17 -8.86 1.74
C ILE A 65 -0.96 -9.80 2.17
N PHE A 66 -1.60 -9.55 3.31
CA PHE A 66 -2.72 -10.36 3.78
C PHE A 66 -3.92 -10.32 2.82
N SER A 67 -4.22 -9.16 2.25
CA SER A 67 -5.26 -9.04 1.23
C SER A 67 -4.95 -9.88 0.00
N LEU A 68 -3.69 -9.92 -0.47
CA LEU A 68 -3.28 -10.78 -1.59
C LEU A 68 -3.36 -12.26 -1.24
N VAL A 69 -2.95 -12.65 -0.04
CA VAL A 69 -3.10 -14.04 0.43
C VAL A 69 -4.57 -14.47 0.41
N GLY A 70 -5.49 -13.60 0.85
CA GLY A 70 -6.94 -13.83 0.72
C GLY A 70 -7.38 -14.13 -0.71
N TYR A 71 -6.87 -13.39 -1.71
CA TYR A 71 -7.14 -13.67 -3.12
C TYR A 71 -6.65 -15.07 -3.56
N PHE A 72 -5.47 -15.50 -3.12
CA PHE A 72 -4.94 -16.83 -3.44
C PHE A 72 -5.69 -17.97 -2.76
N LEU A 73 -6.23 -17.71 -1.56
CA LEU A 73 -7.05 -18.68 -0.82
C LEU A 73 -8.51 -18.69 -1.27
N SER A 74 -8.89 -17.88 -2.28
CA SER A 74 -10.28 -17.68 -2.69
C SER A 74 -11.19 -17.13 -1.58
N GLU A 75 -10.59 -16.46 -0.59
CA GLU A 75 -11.26 -15.79 0.52
C GLU A 75 -10.88 -14.29 0.53
N PRO A 76 -11.31 -13.51 -0.48
CA PRO A 76 -10.98 -12.09 -0.55
C PRO A 76 -11.67 -11.31 0.57
N LEU A 77 -11.06 -10.18 0.97
CA LEU A 77 -11.67 -9.26 1.93
C LEU A 77 -13.04 -8.78 1.43
N SER A 78 -13.98 -8.61 2.36
CA SER A 78 -15.29 -8.04 2.01
C SER A 78 -15.13 -6.65 1.38
N LYS A 79 -15.93 -6.35 0.36
CA LYS A 79 -15.88 -5.06 -0.37
C LYS A 79 -15.89 -3.85 0.58
N LYS A 80 -16.74 -3.86 1.60
CA LYS A 80 -16.85 -2.75 2.58
C LYS A 80 -15.55 -2.58 3.36
N LEU A 81 -14.98 -3.69 3.84
CA LEU A 81 -13.72 -3.67 4.60
C LEU A 81 -12.56 -3.20 3.72
N ALA A 82 -12.47 -3.71 2.48
CA ALA A 82 -11.44 -3.32 1.53
C ALA A 82 -11.49 -1.82 1.20
N VAL A 83 -12.68 -1.26 0.96
CA VAL A 83 -12.88 0.19 0.73
C VAL A 83 -12.44 1.01 1.94
N VAL A 84 -12.84 0.62 3.16
CA VAL A 84 -12.46 1.34 4.39
C VAL A 84 -10.96 1.30 4.61
N ILE A 85 -10.34 0.12 4.51
CA ILE A 85 -8.89 -0.05 4.62
C ILE A 85 -8.17 0.82 3.60
N SER A 86 -8.63 0.83 2.35
CA SER A 86 -7.96 1.56 1.27
C SER A 86 -8.05 3.08 1.46
N LEU A 87 -9.21 3.58 1.93
CA LEU A 87 -9.38 4.99 2.23
C LEU A 87 -8.51 5.44 3.41
N ILE A 88 -8.45 4.64 4.47
CA ILE A 88 -7.56 4.91 5.62
C ILE A 88 -6.10 4.87 5.14
N GLY A 89 -5.74 3.87 4.31
CA GLY A 89 -4.43 3.76 3.68
C GLY A 89 -4.03 5.00 2.91
N ALA A 90 -4.93 5.55 2.09
CA ALA A 90 -4.71 6.80 1.37
C ALA A 90 -4.39 7.95 2.34
N ILE A 91 -5.22 8.15 3.37
CA ILE A 91 -5.05 9.25 4.33
C ILE A 91 -3.69 9.14 5.04
N PHE A 92 -3.34 7.96 5.54
CA PHE A 92 -2.09 7.76 6.27
C PHE A 92 -0.84 7.89 5.39
N HIS A 93 -0.90 7.46 4.13
CA HIS A 93 0.19 7.70 3.17
C HIS A 93 0.34 9.20 2.87
N LEU A 94 -0.75 9.94 2.71
CA LEU A 94 -0.67 11.39 2.50
C LEU A 94 -0.04 12.09 3.70
N ILE A 95 -0.47 11.76 4.93
CA ILE A 95 0.12 12.30 6.16
C ILE A 95 1.62 11.97 6.24
N SER A 96 1.99 10.72 5.99
CA SER A 96 3.39 10.27 6.02
C SER A 96 4.24 10.97 4.96
N ALA A 97 3.69 11.20 3.76
CA ALA A 97 4.37 11.95 2.72
C ALA A 97 4.65 13.39 3.16
N PHE A 98 3.69 14.07 3.79
CA PHE A 98 3.92 15.42 4.32
C PHE A 98 5.03 15.43 5.37
N ILE A 99 5.02 14.49 6.33
CA ILE A 99 6.07 14.37 7.34
C ILE A 99 7.45 14.20 6.69
N LEU A 100 7.56 13.39 5.65
CA LEU A 100 8.83 13.15 4.95
C LEU A 100 9.30 14.35 4.13
N ILE A 101 8.37 15.09 3.50
CA ILE A 101 8.68 16.33 2.76
C ILE A 101 9.17 17.40 3.72
N ASP A 102 8.48 17.58 4.85
CA ASP A 102 8.83 18.52 5.92
C ASP A 102 10.21 18.19 6.52
N THR A 103 10.41 16.90 6.85
CA THR A 103 11.70 16.40 7.31
C THR A 103 12.80 16.67 6.28
N TRP A 104 12.52 16.43 4.98
CA TRP A 104 13.45 16.72 3.90
C TRP A 104 13.76 18.21 3.75
N SER A 105 12.76 19.10 3.86
CA SER A 105 12.97 20.53 3.70
C SER A 105 13.95 21.10 4.72
N ASP A 106 14.04 20.47 5.89
CA ASP A 106 14.91 20.95 6.95
C ASP A 106 16.32 20.34 6.93
N ILE A 107 16.43 19.02 6.69
CA ILE A 107 17.74 18.33 6.72
C ILE A 107 18.36 18.12 5.33
N GLY A 108 17.60 18.33 4.26
CA GLY A 108 18.06 18.28 2.87
C GLY A 108 18.40 16.88 2.34
N TYR A 109 18.15 15.81 3.10
CA TYR A 109 18.51 14.45 2.69
C TYR A 109 17.63 13.94 1.55
N ARG A 110 18.24 13.75 0.37
CA ARG A 110 17.58 13.27 -0.86
C ARG A 110 16.79 11.97 -0.69
N ARG A 111 17.15 11.14 0.29
CA ARG A 111 16.49 9.88 0.63
C ARG A 111 15.07 10.09 1.16
N HIS A 112 14.87 11.11 1.99
CA HIS A 112 13.55 11.50 2.51
C HIS A 112 12.64 11.98 1.40
N LEU A 113 13.15 12.82 0.48
CA LEU A 113 12.38 13.23 -0.69
C LEU A 113 12.02 12.04 -1.59
N ALA A 114 12.97 11.16 -1.88
CA ALA A 114 12.70 9.97 -2.70
C ALA A 114 11.61 9.10 -2.06
N SER A 115 11.74 8.82 -0.76
CA SER A 115 10.75 8.06 0.01
C SER A 115 9.38 8.76 0.04
N ALA A 116 9.35 10.10 0.19
CA ALA A 116 8.13 10.89 0.12
C ALA A 116 7.44 10.76 -1.22
N VAL A 117 8.18 10.82 -2.34
CA VAL A 117 7.63 10.66 -3.68
C VAL A 117 6.94 9.31 -3.84
N PHE A 118 7.59 8.20 -3.44
CA PHE A 118 6.95 6.88 -3.49
C PHE A 118 5.74 6.78 -2.56
N THR A 119 5.79 7.44 -1.41
CA THR A 119 4.67 7.50 -0.45
C THR A 119 3.48 8.29 -1.03
N VAL A 120 3.72 9.39 -1.78
CA VAL A 120 2.67 10.14 -2.51
C VAL A 120 2.06 9.29 -3.62
N ILE A 121 2.89 8.58 -4.38
CA ILE A 121 2.38 7.67 -5.43
C ILE A 121 1.52 6.58 -4.79
N ASN A 122 1.94 6.03 -3.65
CA ASN A 122 1.13 5.09 -2.88
C ASN A 122 -0.21 5.68 -2.45
N PHE A 123 -0.25 6.93 -1.97
CA PHE A 123 -1.51 7.61 -1.67
C PHE A 123 -2.45 7.59 -2.89
N VAL A 124 -1.97 7.94 -4.08
CA VAL A 124 -2.77 7.90 -5.31
C VAL A 124 -3.24 6.48 -5.61
N MET A 125 -2.36 5.48 -5.44
CA MET A 125 -2.72 4.08 -5.65
C MET A 125 -3.83 3.62 -4.70
N PHE A 126 -3.78 3.97 -3.42
CA PHE A 126 -4.83 3.65 -2.45
C PHE A 126 -6.17 4.34 -2.76
N VAL A 127 -6.14 5.55 -3.32
CA VAL A 127 -7.36 6.22 -3.84
C VAL A 127 -7.92 5.47 -5.04
N LEU A 128 -7.07 5.07 -5.99
CA LEU A 128 -7.47 4.29 -7.15
C LEU A 128 -8.03 2.91 -6.75
N ASP A 129 -7.39 2.25 -5.79
CA ASP A 129 -7.82 0.96 -5.27
C ASP A 129 -9.19 1.07 -4.59
N THR A 130 -9.41 2.14 -3.82
CA THR A 130 -10.74 2.47 -3.28
C THR A 130 -11.80 2.57 -4.39
N ALA A 131 -11.47 3.25 -5.50
CA ALA A 131 -12.39 3.35 -6.65
C ALA A 131 -12.59 2.00 -7.36
N PHE A 132 -11.54 1.19 -7.49
CA PHE A 132 -11.61 -0.14 -8.10
C PHE A 132 -12.44 -1.10 -7.25
N PHE A 133 -12.24 -1.15 -5.95
CA PHE A 133 -13.10 -1.95 -5.05
C PHE A 133 -14.53 -1.46 -5.07
N TRP A 134 -14.77 -0.15 -5.10
CA TRP A 134 -16.13 0.40 -5.19
C TRP A 134 -16.84 -0.06 -6.47
N LYS A 135 -16.16 -0.04 -7.62
CA LYS A 135 -16.73 -0.38 -8.93
C LYS A 135 -16.78 -1.88 -9.21
N TYR A 136 -15.70 -2.61 -8.92
CA TYR A 136 -15.50 -4.00 -9.32
C TYR A 136 -15.58 -5.01 -8.16
N GLY A 137 -15.49 -4.56 -6.91
CA GLY A 137 -15.44 -5.44 -5.74
C GLY A 137 -16.70 -6.28 -5.47
N GLY A 138 -17.79 -6.09 -6.23
CA GLY A 138 -18.99 -6.94 -6.18
C GLY A 138 -18.96 -8.14 -7.13
N ASN A 139 -18.00 -8.19 -8.07
CA ASN A 139 -17.96 -9.21 -9.13
C ASN A 139 -16.98 -10.36 -8.84
N TYR A 140 -16.29 -10.33 -7.70
CA TYR A 140 -15.31 -11.35 -7.29
C TYR A 140 -15.86 -12.33 -6.24
N SER A 141 -17.13 -12.24 -5.87
CA SER A 141 -17.87 -13.32 -5.24
C SER A 141 -18.42 -14.24 -6.33
N MET A 142 -17.55 -15.05 -6.93
CA MET A 142 -17.98 -16.23 -7.71
C MET A 142 -18.22 -17.39 -6.75
#